data_AF-A0A0G1KJE0-F1
#
_entry.id   AF-A0A0G1KJE0-F1
#
_cell.length_a   1.000
_cell.length_b   1.000
_cell.length_c   1.000
_cell.angle_alpha   90.00
_cell.angle_beta   90.00
_cell.angle_gamma   90.00
#
_symmetry.space_group_name_H-M   'P 1'
#
loop_
_entity.id
_entity.type
_entity.pdbx_description
1 polymer ?
#
loop_
_entity_poly.entity_id
_entity_poly.type
_entity_poly.pdbx_seq_one_letter_code
_entity_poly.pdbx_strand_id
1 'polypeptide(L)'
;METNLKKKFIKFEILTWSIIAGLSRGKKVYKDGLKEFEKENFKKFLRKELRYRFGNNYLPADSETHIANLNKFKEDIDAKYAPILQGGKIYFGRIQKIVNLYLKYRWICFDERMPIHCPIDSLVLKKLDLPHINWTAMTAGQYREILKKAEKNTGGIEKIAEWEMDLFNKNNITYKV
;
A
#
# COMPACT_ATOMS: atom_id res chain seq x y z
N MET A 1 -17.23 -25.85 -3.88
CA MET A 1 -16.14 -26.05 -2.89
C MET A 1 -14.79 -25.58 -3.44
N GLU A 2 -14.42 -25.96 -4.67
CA GLU A 2 -13.19 -25.54 -5.36
C GLU A 2 -13.03 -24.02 -5.55
N THR A 3 -14.13 -23.32 -5.88
CA THR A 3 -14.17 -21.84 -6.00
C THR A 3 -13.78 -21.13 -4.69
N ASN A 4 -14.04 -21.75 -3.54
CA ASN A 4 -13.70 -21.18 -2.22
C ASN A 4 -12.18 -21.33 -1.93
N LEU A 5 -11.57 -22.44 -2.32
CA LEU A 5 -10.12 -22.64 -2.18
C LEU A 5 -9.32 -21.72 -3.10
N LYS A 6 -9.71 -21.58 -4.37
CA LYS A 6 -9.09 -20.63 -5.31
C LYS A 6 -9.17 -19.18 -4.78
N LYS A 7 -10.33 -18.77 -4.27
CA LYS A 7 -10.52 -17.43 -3.67
C LYS A 7 -9.66 -17.24 -2.42
N LYS A 8 -9.54 -18.25 -1.55
CA LYS A 8 -8.67 -18.20 -0.37
C LYS A 8 -7.20 -18.05 -0.75
N PHE A 9 -6.74 -18.79 -1.75
CA PHE A 9 -5.37 -18.70 -2.27
C PHE A 9 -5.07 -17.29 -2.80
N ILE A 10 -5.89 -16.75 -3.71
CA ILE A 10 -5.66 -15.41 -4.26
C ILE A 10 -5.71 -14.33 -3.17
N LYS A 11 -6.62 -14.45 -2.19
CA LYS A 11 -6.64 -13.53 -1.03
C LYS A 11 -5.33 -13.57 -0.23
N PHE A 12 -4.74 -14.76 -0.06
CA PHE A 12 -3.46 -14.90 0.62
C PHE A 12 -2.30 -14.29 -0.20
N GLU A 13 -2.25 -14.57 -1.50
CA GLU A 13 -1.23 -14.02 -2.40
C GLU A 13 -1.25 -12.49 -2.42
N ILE A 14 -2.42 -11.89 -2.61
CA ILE A 14 -2.59 -10.43 -2.62
C ILE A 14 -2.06 -9.79 -1.34
N LEU A 15 -2.36 -10.37 -0.18
CA LEU A 15 -1.83 -9.88 1.10
C LEU A 15 -0.31 -9.99 1.16
N THR A 16 0.24 -11.13 0.75
CA THR A 16 1.69 -11.37 0.77
C THR A 16 2.43 -10.43 -0.17
N TRP A 17 1.97 -10.26 -1.41
CA TRP A 17 2.58 -9.34 -2.38
C TRP A 17 2.48 -7.88 -1.96
N SER A 18 1.36 -7.47 -1.37
CA SER A 18 1.19 -6.10 -0.85
C SER A 18 2.20 -5.79 0.26
N ILE A 19 2.40 -6.73 1.18
CA ILE A 19 3.38 -6.61 2.28
C ILE A 19 4.81 -6.61 1.73
N ILE A 20 5.15 -7.55 0.83
CA ILE A 20 6.49 -7.63 0.23
C ILE A 20 6.83 -6.33 -0.50
N ALA A 21 5.91 -5.80 -1.30
CA ALA A 21 6.12 -4.56 -2.04
C ALA A 21 6.44 -3.38 -1.12
N GLY A 22 5.78 -3.30 0.03
CA GLY A 22 5.99 -2.22 1.01
C GLY A 22 7.19 -2.40 1.93
N LEU A 23 7.69 -3.63 2.13
CA LEU A 23 8.78 -3.91 3.08
C LEU A 23 10.14 -4.19 2.41
N SER A 24 10.18 -4.62 1.15
CA SER A 24 11.42 -5.10 0.50
C SER A 24 12.31 -4.00 -0.09
N ARG A 25 11.78 -2.79 -0.31
CA ARG A 25 12.48 -1.71 -1.01
C ARG A 25 12.97 -0.62 -0.06
N GLY A 26 14.03 0.09 -0.44
CA GLY A 26 14.51 1.31 0.22
C GLY A 26 15.17 1.07 1.58
N LYS A 27 14.94 1.99 2.53
CA LYS A 27 15.59 1.95 3.87
C LYS A 27 15.29 0.66 4.61
N LYS A 28 16.24 0.15 5.39
CA LYS A 28 16.03 -1.05 6.20
C LYS A 28 14.80 -0.91 7.12
N VAL A 29 13.90 -1.91 7.09
CA VAL A 29 12.69 -1.93 7.94
C VAL A 29 13.00 -2.49 9.33
N TYR A 30 13.81 -3.54 9.38
CA TYR A 30 14.07 -4.32 10.59
C TYR A 30 15.43 -3.98 11.18
N LYS A 31 15.57 -4.08 12.51
CA LYS A 31 16.89 -4.07 13.17
C LYS A 31 17.76 -5.26 12.74
N ASP A 32 19.07 -5.17 12.96
CA ASP A 32 19.98 -6.30 12.77
C ASP A 32 19.72 -7.42 13.78
N GLY A 33 20.07 -8.66 13.43
CA GLY A 33 19.98 -9.80 14.34
C GLY A 33 18.57 -10.31 14.64
N LEU A 34 17.54 -9.78 13.99
CA LEU A 34 16.14 -10.18 14.18
C LEU A 34 15.89 -11.63 13.76
N LYS A 35 15.22 -12.39 14.63
CA LYS A 35 14.88 -13.78 14.35
C LYS A 35 13.76 -13.85 13.31
N GLU A 36 13.78 -14.88 12.48
CA GLU A 36 12.80 -14.98 11.38
C GLU A 36 11.35 -15.10 11.88
N PHE A 37 11.15 -15.74 13.04
CA PHE A 37 9.80 -15.82 13.64
C PHE A 37 9.24 -14.44 14.03
N GLU A 38 10.08 -13.47 14.41
CA GLU A 38 9.65 -12.13 14.77
C GLU A 38 9.16 -11.37 13.53
N LYS A 39 9.88 -11.51 12.42
CA LYS A 39 9.45 -10.96 11.12
C LYS A 39 8.15 -11.61 10.66
N GLU A 40 8.03 -12.93 10.81
CA GLU A 40 6.80 -13.62 10.43
C GLU A 40 5.62 -13.25 11.31
N ASN A 41 5.82 -13.05 12.61
CA ASN A 41 4.78 -12.55 13.51
C ASN A 41 4.30 -11.14 13.09
N PHE A 42 5.22 -10.26 12.71
CA PHE A 42 4.86 -8.95 12.18
C PHE A 42 4.09 -9.06 10.85
N LYS A 43 4.54 -9.90 9.91
CA LYS A 43 3.81 -10.13 8.65
C LYS A 43 2.42 -10.72 8.90
N LYS A 44 2.26 -11.69 9.82
CA LYS A 44 0.96 -12.24 10.22
C LYS A 44 0.03 -11.15 10.77
N PHE A 45 0.55 -10.25 11.59
CA PHE A 45 -0.19 -9.09 12.07
C PHE A 45 -0.63 -8.17 10.93
N LEU A 46 0.27 -7.78 10.03
CA LEU A 46 -0.09 -6.97 8.87
C LEU A 46 -1.18 -7.63 8.02
N ARG A 47 -1.08 -8.94 7.76
CA ARG A 47 -2.12 -9.69 7.02
C ARG A 47 -3.47 -9.66 7.73
N LYS A 48 -3.48 -9.78 9.07
CA LYS A 48 -4.70 -9.72 9.88
C LYS A 48 -5.32 -8.33 9.80
N GLU A 49 -4.54 -7.28 10.07
CA GLU A 49 -5.03 -5.91 10.10
C GLU A 49 -5.48 -5.41 8.72
N LEU A 50 -4.79 -5.78 7.64
CA LEU A 50 -5.22 -5.45 6.28
C LEU A 50 -6.62 -5.98 5.98
N ARG A 51 -6.88 -7.25 6.30
CA ARG A 51 -8.22 -7.84 6.10
C ARG A 51 -9.28 -7.19 6.99
N TYR A 52 -8.93 -6.91 8.25
CA TYR A 52 -9.89 -6.41 9.23
C TYR A 52 -10.28 -4.95 8.96
N ARG A 53 -9.30 -4.09 8.69
CA ARG A 53 -9.51 -2.63 8.54
C ARG A 53 -9.84 -2.20 7.12
N PHE A 54 -9.25 -2.87 6.13
CA PHE A 54 -9.27 -2.45 4.72
C PHE A 54 -9.89 -3.50 3.79
N GLY A 55 -10.38 -4.62 4.33
CA GLY A 55 -11.10 -5.64 3.57
C GLY A 55 -12.57 -5.26 3.32
N ASN A 56 -13.30 -6.16 2.67
CA ASN A 56 -14.77 -6.11 2.53
C ASN A 56 -15.34 -4.78 2.02
N ASN A 57 -15.01 -4.35 0.80
CA ASN A 57 -15.53 -3.10 0.21
C ASN A 57 -15.22 -1.83 1.02
N TYR A 58 -14.05 -1.80 1.66
CA TYR A 58 -13.55 -0.60 2.33
C TYR A 58 -13.65 0.62 1.39
N LEU A 59 -14.44 1.60 1.81
CA LEU A 59 -14.60 2.88 1.15
C LEU A 59 -14.62 3.98 2.22
N PRO A 60 -13.55 4.77 2.35
CA PRO A 60 -13.53 5.92 3.25
C PRO A 60 -14.43 7.04 2.71
N ALA A 61 -14.91 7.91 3.59
CA ALA A 61 -15.76 9.03 3.22
C ALA A 61 -15.06 10.03 2.27
N ASP A 62 -13.77 10.26 2.48
CA ASP A 62 -12.93 11.15 1.69
C ASP A 62 -11.43 10.80 1.80
N SER A 63 -10.61 11.59 1.09
CA SER A 63 -9.15 11.46 1.06
C SER A 63 -8.50 11.58 2.45
N GLU A 64 -8.96 12.52 3.28
CA GLU A 64 -8.37 12.76 4.59
C GLU A 64 -8.72 11.67 5.60
N THR A 65 -9.94 11.12 5.52
CA THR A 65 -10.38 9.96 6.27
C THR A 65 -9.51 8.74 5.94
N HIS A 66 -9.15 8.56 4.67
CA HIS A 66 -8.22 7.49 4.30
C HIS A 66 -6.82 7.72 4.90
N ILE A 67 -6.28 8.93 4.79
CA ILE A 67 -4.97 9.28 5.37
C ILE A 67 -4.96 9.09 6.89
N ALA A 68 -6.05 9.45 7.58
CA ALA A 68 -6.22 9.22 9.01
C ALA A 68 -6.20 7.72 9.35
N ASN A 69 -6.88 6.88 8.55
CA ASN A 69 -6.84 5.43 8.73
C ASN A 69 -5.43 4.85 8.52
N LEU A 70 -4.68 5.34 7.53
CA LEU A 70 -3.29 4.95 7.30
C LEU A 70 -2.39 5.36 8.48
N ASN A 71 -2.55 6.58 8.99
CA ASN A 71 -1.82 7.05 10.18
C ASN A 71 -2.16 6.21 11.41
N LYS A 72 -3.44 5.91 11.64
CA LYS A 72 -3.84 5.08 12.77
C LYS A 72 -3.24 3.68 12.69
N PHE A 73 -3.22 3.09 11.50
CA PHE A 73 -2.57 1.79 11.30
C PHE A 73 -1.05 1.85 11.53
N LYS A 74 -0.39 2.91 11.08
CA LYS A 74 1.01 3.18 11.35
C LYS A 74 1.30 3.30 12.86
N GLU A 75 0.50 4.07 13.59
CA GLU A 75 0.62 4.25 15.04
C GLU A 75 0.49 2.92 15.79
N ASP A 76 -0.49 2.10 15.41
CA ASP A 76 -0.68 0.79 16.04
C ASP A 76 0.47 -0.18 15.74
N ILE A 77 1.10 -0.07 14.56
CA ILE A 77 2.33 -0.80 14.23
C ILE A 77 3.48 -0.30 15.10
N ASP A 78 3.70 1.02 15.17
CA ASP A 78 4.79 1.60 15.94
C ASP A 78 4.66 1.23 17.42
N ALA A 79 3.46 1.34 18.00
CA ALA A 79 3.21 0.98 19.39
C ALA A 79 3.52 -0.49 19.69
N LYS A 80 3.20 -1.41 18.76
CA LYS A 80 3.34 -2.85 19.00
C LYS A 80 4.68 -3.43 18.55
N TYR A 81 5.30 -2.87 17.52
CA TYR A 81 6.46 -3.43 16.83
C TYR A 81 7.69 -2.51 16.84
N ALA A 82 7.67 -1.38 17.56
CA ALA A 82 8.88 -0.56 17.79
C ALA A 82 10.14 -1.37 18.18
N PRO A 83 10.07 -2.44 19.00
CA PRO A 83 11.26 -3.23 19.34
C PRO A 83 11.97 -3.84 18.13
N ILE A 84 11.24 -4.21 17.08
CA ILE A 84 11.80 -4.89 15.89
C ILE A 84 12.08 -3.94 14.72
N LEU A 85 11.48 -2.75 14.73
CA LEU A 85 11.59 -1.80 13.63
C LEU A 85 12.87 -0.96 13.74
N GLN A 86 13.53 -0.75 12.61
CA GLN A 86 14.68 0.13 12.52
C GLN A 86 14.26 1.55 12.90
N GLY A 87 14.94 2.14 13.89
CA GLY A 87 14.56 3.46 14.42
C GLY A 87 13.22 3.47 15.17
N GLY A 88 12.70 2.31 15.57
CA GLY A 88 11.51 2.19 16.42
C GLY A 88 10.18 2.49 15.74
N LYS A 89 10.16 2.64 14.41
CA LYS A 89 8.94 3.01 13.68
C LYS A 89 8.94 2.53 12.23
N ILE A 90 7.75 2.43 11.65
CA ILE A 90 7.54 2.25 10.22
C ILE A 90 7.22 3.61 9.58
N TYR A 91 7.73 3.85 8.36
CA TYR A 91 7.44 5.08 7.62
C TYR A 91 6.04 5.05 6.99
N PHE A 92 5.39 6.21 6.95
CA PHE A 92 4.06 6.37 6.34
C PHE A 92 4.04 5.88 4.89
N GLY A 93 5.09 6.21 4.15
CA GLY A 93 5.30 5.77 2.78
C GLY A 93 5.22 4.25 2.54
N ARG A 94 5.60 3.44 3.53
CA ARG A 94 5.42 1.97 3.47
C ARG A 94 3.98 1.58 3.71
N ILE A 95 3.32 2.21 4.68
CA ILE A 95 1.92 1.92 5.02
C ILE A 95 1.00 2.22 3.85
N GLN A 96 1.12 3.40 3.22
CA GLN A 96 0.32 3.72 2.04
C GLN A 96 0.56 2.71 0.92
N LYS A 97 1.82 2.27 0.69
CA LYS A 97 2.11 1.31 -0.38
C LYS A 97 1.47 -0.04 -0.11
N ILE A 98 1.55 -0.54 1.12
CA ILE A 98 0.97 -1.83 1.52
C ILE A 98 -0.56 -1.77 1.38
N VAL A 99 -1.19 -0.74 1.94
CA VAL A 99 -2.65 -0.63 1.97
C VAL A 99 -3.23 -0.35 0.58
N ASN A 100 -2.69 0.63 -0.15
CA ASN A 100 -3.26 1.01 -1.44
C ASN A 100 -3.03 -0.08 -2.51
N LEU A 101 -1.93 -0.83 -2.41
CA LEU A 101 -1.71 -1.98 -3.29
C LEU A 101 -2.66 -3.12 -2.95
N TYR A 102 -2.90 -3.37 -1.66
CA TYR A 102 -3.91 -4.32 -1.22
C TYR A 102 -5.30 -3.95 -1.76
N LEU A 103 -5.71 -2.69 -1.63
CA LEU A 103 -7.00 -2.20 -2.14
C LEU A 103 -7.10 -2.29 -3.67
N LYS A 104 -6.04 -1.91 -4.40
CA LYS A 104 -5.96 -2.09 -5.86
C LYS A 104 -6.21 -3.55 -6.26
N TYR A 105 -5.52 -4.49 -5.61
CA TYR A 105 -5.73 -5.91 -5.90
C TYR A 105 -7.14 -6.38 -5.57
N ARG A 106 -7.75 -5.84 -4.51
CA ARG A 106 -9.12 -6.22 -4.12
C ARG A 106 -10.14 -5.75 -5.14
N TRP A 107 -9.99 -4.53 -5.65
CA TRP A 107 -10.77 -3.99 -6.75
C TRP A 107 -10.65 -4.88 -8.00
N ILE A 108 -9.43 -5.08 -8.50
CA ILE A 108 -9.24 -5.77 -9.79
C ILE A 108 -9.52 -7.28 -9.74
N CYS A 109 -9.24 -7.97 -8.63
CA CYS A 109 -9.37 -9.43 -8.55
C CYS A 109 -10.72 -9.91 -8.02
N PHE A 110 -11.50 -9.04 -7.36
CA PHE A 110 -12.76 -9.42 -6.73
C PHE A 110 -13.93 -8.48 -7.02
N ASP A 111 -13.76 -7.53 -7.95
CA ASP A 111 -14.78 -6.55 -8.32
C ASP A 111 -15.30 -5.75 -7.11
N GLU A 112 -14.38 -5.44 -6.19
CA GLU A 112 -14.67 -4.58 -5.04
C GLU A 112 -14.60 -3.11 -5.45
N ARG A 113 -15.05 -2.22 -4.55
CA ARG A 113 -15.04 -0.78 -4.84
C ARG A 113 -13.65 -0.27 -5.25
N MET A 114 -13.63 0.56 -6.29
CA MET A 114 -12.43 1.25 -6.72
C MET A 114 -11.85 2.08 -5.54
N PRO A 115 -10.55 1.95 -5.25
CA PRO A 115 -9.94 2.70 -4.16
C PRO A 115 -9.85 4.19 -4.52
N ILE A 116 -10.03 5.06 -3.52
CA ILE A 116 -9.94 6.50 -3.75
C ILE A 116 -8.50 6.98 -4.00
N HIS A 117 -7.48 6.22 -3.56
CA HIS A 117 -6.06 6.50 -3.76
C HIS A 117 -5.36 5.33 -4.47
N CYS A 118 -4.24 5.60 -5.13
CA CYS A 118 -3.40 4.59 -5.74
C CYS A 118 -2.12 4.31 -4.92
N PRO A 119 -1.44 3.16 -5.14
CA PRO A 119 -0.19 2.85 -4.44
C PRO A 119 0.99 3.67 -4.97
N ILE A 120 1.39 4.71 -4.24
CA ILE A 120 2.49 5.59 -4.64
C ILE A 120 3.83 4.86 -4.54
N ASP A 121 4.58 4.83 -5.63
CA ASP A 121 5.97 4.33 -5.69
C ASP A 121 6.84 5.19 -6.61
N SER A 122 8.05 4.73 -6.89
CA SER A 122 9.00 5.44 -7.76
C SER A 122 8.48 5.66 -9.18
N LEU A 123 7.63 4.79 -9.71
CA LEU A 123 7.07 4.97 -11.05
C LEU A 123 6.06 6.12 -11.06
N VAL A 124 5.15 6.11 -10.08
CA VAL A 124 4.18 7.19 -9.89
C VAL A 124 4.88 8.53 -9.66
N LEU A 125 5.88 8.56 -8.76
CA LEU A 125 6.64 9.77 -8.48
C LEU A 125 7.42 10.29 -9.69
N LYS A 126 8.02 9.40 -10.49
CA LYS A 126 8.68 9.79 -11.74
C LYS A 126 7.67 10.39 -12.72
N LYS A 127 6.48 9.80 -12.85
CA LYS A 127 5.44 10.30 -13.76
C LYS A 127 4.89 11.66 -13.33
N LEU A 128 4.83 11.91 -12.03
CA LEU A 128 4.43 13.19 -11.45
C LEU A 128 5.58 14.20 -11.38
N ASP A 129 6.76 13.92 -11.93
CA ASP A 129 7.93 14.80 -11.82
C ASP A 129 8.24 15.20 -10.36
N LEU A 130 8.25 14.19 -9.48
CA LEU A 130 8.65 14.27 -8.07
C LEU A 130 9.69 13.19 -7.70
N PRO A 131 10.73 12.93 -8.53
CA PRO A 131 11.67 11.84 -8.30
C PRO A 131 12.52 12.02 -7.03
N HIS A 132 12.61 13.25 -6.50
CA HIS A 132 13.34 13.58 -5.29
C HIS A 132 12.66 13.08 -4.00
N ILE A 133 11.37 12.76 -4.04
CA ILE A 133 10.67 12.21 -2.87
C ILE A 133 10.97 10.72 -2.75
N ASN A 134 11.44 10.28 -1.59
CA ASN A 134 11.61 8.86 -1.31
C ASN A 134 10.30 8.26 -0.77
N TRP A 135 9.57 7.54 -1.62
CA TRP A 135 8.30 6.93 -1.23
C TRP A 135 8.42 5.96 -0.04
N THR A 136 9.59 5.35 0.22
CA THR A 136 9.76 4.43 1.36
C THR A 136 9.96 5.14 2.70
N ALA A 137 10.23 6.44 2.68
CA ALA A 137 10.52 7.27 3.85
C ALA A 137 9.62 8.50 3.94
N MET A 138 8.64 8.65 3.04
CA MET A 138 7.79 9.85 2.99
C MET A 138 6.90 9.99 4.23
N THR A 139 6.51 11.23 4.51
CA THR A 139 5.53 11.61 5.54
C THR A 139 4.11 11.69 4.96
N ALA A 140 3.11 11.77 5.83
CA ALA A 140 1.73 12.04 5.41
C ALA A 140 1.57 13.41 4.72
N GLY A 141 2.40 14.41 5.08
CA GLY A 141 2.42 15.72 4.41
C GLY A 141 2.86 15.61 2.96
N GLN A 142 3.99 14.95 2.72
CA GLN A 142 4.48 14.69 1.36
C GLN A 142 3.48 13.86 0.55
N TYR A 143 2.82 12.88 1.19
CA TYR A 143 1.77 12.10 0.53
C TYR A 143 0.59 12.98 0.07
N ARG A 144 0.13 13.94 0.89
CA ARG A 144 -0.89 14.91 0.47
C ARG A 144 -0.46 15.77 -0.71
N GLU A 145 0.79 16.23 -0.72
CA GLU A 145 1.34 17.00 -1.85
C GLU A 145 1.35 16.18 -3.15
N ILE A 146 1.74 14.90 -3.05
CA ILE A 146 1.73 13.96 -4.18
C ILE A 146 0.30 13.76 -4.68
N LEU A 147 -0.67 13.54 -3.78
CA LEU A 147 -2.08 13.36 -4.16
C LEU A 147 -2.65 14.60 -4.84
N LYS A 148 -2.36 15.81 -4.33
CA LYS A 148 -2.78 17.06 -4.99
C LYS A 148 -2.20 17.19 -6.40
N LYS A 149 -0.92 16.82 -6.59
CA LYS A 149 -0.28 16.84 -7.92
C LYS A 149 -0.88 15.78 -8.85
N ALA A 150 -1.18 14.59 -8.32
CA ALA A 150 -1.83 13.52 -9.06
C ALA A 150 -3.25 13.92 -9.49
N GLU A 151 -4.07 14.42 -8.55
CA GLU A 151 -5.43 14.91 -8.81
C GLU A 151 -5.45 15.99 -9.90
N LYS A 152 -4.51 16.94 -9.85
CA LYS A 152 -4.36 17.95 -10.91
C LYS A 152 -3.97 17.34 -12.26
N ASN A 153 -3.14 16.28 -12.27
CA ASN A 153 -2.71 15.60 -13.50
C ASN A 153 -3.82 14.74 -14.11
N THR A 154 -4.67 14.12 -13.28
CA THR A 154 -5.75 13.24 -13.70
C THR A 154 -7.08 13.96 -13.92
N GLY A 155 -7.20 15.20 -13.42
CA GLY A 155 -8.44 15.97 -13.48
C GLY A 155 -9.51 15.44 -12.52
N GLY A 156 -9.08 14.97 -11.34
CA GLY A 156 -9.94 14.46 -10.27
C GLY A 156 -9.32 13.31 -9.47
N ILE A 157 -9.57 13.27 -8.16
CA ILE A 157 -9.09 12.23 -7.25
C ILE A 157 -9.65 10.85 -7.61
N GLU A 158 -10.89 10.81 -8.09
CA GLU A 158 -11.62 9.60 -8.48
C GLU A 158 -10.96 8.86 -9.65
N LYS A 159 -10.13 9.55 -10.45
CA LYS A 159 -9.43 8.99 -11.60
C LYS A 159 -8.03 8.48 -11.27
N ILE A 160 -7.52 8.74 -10.07
CA ILE A 160 -6.12 8.42 -9.71
C ILE A 160 -5.84 6.92 -9.73
N ALA A 161 -6.80 6.09 -9.30
CA ALA A 161 -6.63 4.64 -9.28
C ALA A 161 -6.56 4.04 -10.70
N GLU A 162 -7.44 4.46 -11.60
CA GLU A 162 -7.43 4.07 -13.01
C GLU A 162 -6.16 4.55 -13.71
N TRP A 163 -5.79 5.82 -13.50
CA TRP A 163 -4.57 6.39 -14.07
C TRP A 163 -3.30 5.63 -13.67
N GLU A 164 -3.19 5.22 -12.40
CA GLU A 164 -2.04 4.42 -11.95
C GLU A 164 -2.05 3.01 -12.56
N MET A 165 -3.21 2.40 -12.78
CA MET A 165 -3.33 1.12 -13.48
C MET A 165 -2.86 1.24 -14.93
N ASP A 166 -3.30 2.27 -15.65
CA ASP A 166 -2.85 2.56 -17.01
C ASP A 166 -1.34 2.80 -17.07
N LEU A 167 -0.82 3.58 -16.11
CA LEU A 167 0.61 3.82 -15.97
C LEU A 167 1.37 2.51 -15.76
N PHE A 168 0.87 1.62 -14.90
CA PHE A 168 1.47 0.32 -14.66
C PHE A 168 1.50 -0.53 -15.94
N ASN A 169 0.39 -0.65 -16.66
CA ASN A 169 0.30 -1.45 -17.88
C ASN A 169 1.22 -0.91 -18.99
N LYS A 170 1.27 0.40 -19.18
CA LYS A 170 2.16 1.05 -20.17
C LYS A 170 3.64 0.82 -19.89
N ASN A 171 4.03 0.66 -18.63
CA ASN A 171 5.42 0.40 -18.25
C ASN A 171 5.77 -1.10 -18.20
N ASN A 172 4.78 -1.99 -18.21
CA ASN A 172 4.96 -3.45 -18.20
C ASN A 172 4.39 -4.05 -19.49
N ILE A 173 5.00 -3.68 -20.62
CA ILE A 173 4.55 -3.95 -22.00
C ILE A 173 4.49 -5.46 -22.33
N THR A 174 5.00 -6.33 -21.46
CA THR A 174 5.09 -7.78 -21.64
C THR A 174 3.74 -8.50 -21.79
N TYR A 175 2.61 -7.81 -21.62
CA TYR A 175 1.26 -8.35 -21.74
C TYR A 175 0.39 -7.56 -22.75
N LYS A 176 0.96 -7.13 -23.88
CA LYS A 176 0.12 -6.80 -25.04
C LYS A 176 -0.52 -8.09 -25.53
N VAL A 177 -1.76 -8.32 -25.12
CA VAL A 177 -2.68 -9.30 -25.75
C VAL A 177 -3.18 -8.70 -27.05
#